data_AF-A0A517PLY0-F1
#
_entry.id   AF-A0A517PLY0-F1
#
_cell.length_a   1.000
_cell.length_b   1.000
_cell.length_c   1.000
_cell.angle_alpha   90.00
_cell.angle_beta   90.00
_cell.angle_gamma   90.00
#
_symmetry.space_group_name_H-M   'P 1'
#
loop_
_entity.id
_entity.type
_entity.pdbx_description
1 polymer ?
#
loop_
_entity_poly.entity_id
_entity_poly.type
_entity_poly.pdbx_seq_one_letter_code
_entity_poly.pdbx_strand_id
1 'polypeptide(L)'
;MIDYPKLFAVRLEYSKALLKLSLQQQDLIEQDDYTQLLDVLGQKQRLLGQLDQYTRQLPQLWEKWKADRDQLPTDQRETCETILQQSEAVLSELLQNEDTSTQSMVHRRDQTREQLKSLNQGGRVGEAYRDNLAPVTHRHLNIDQ
;
A
#
# COMPACT_ATOMS: atom_id res chain seq x y z
N MET A 1 -1.85 -29.46 26.75
CA MET A 1 -1.11 -29.64 25.49
C MET A 1 -1.29 -28.38 24.66
N ILE A 2 -0.24 -27.87 24.01
CA ILE A 2 -0.37 -26.69 23.13
C ILE A 2 -1.18 -27.11 21.90
N ASP A 3 -2.21 -26.33 21.57
CA ASP A 3 -3.04 -26.55 20.37
C ASP A 3 -2.41 -25.82 19.17
N TYR A 4 -1.36 -26.43 18.62
CA TYR A 4 -0.63 -25.88 17.46
C TYR A 4 -1.53 -25.61 16.25
N PRO A 5 -2.46 -26.52 15.84
CA PRO A 5 -3.35 -26.27 14.72
C PRO A 5 -4.16 -24.99 14.90
N LYS A 6 -4.76 -24.80 16.08
CA LYS A 6 -5.53 -23.58 16.37
C LYS A 6 -4.65 -22.33 16.35
N LEU A 7 -3.45 -22.39 16.92
CA LEU A 7 -2.55 -21.24 16.97
C LEU A 7 -2.10 -20.79 15.58
N PHE A 8 -1.75 -21.74 14.71
CA PHE A 8 -1.39 -21.45 13.33
C PHE A 8 -2.60 -21.02 12.49
N ALA A 9 -3.77 -21.60 12.70
CA ALA A 9 -4.99 -21.21 11.99
C ALA A 9 -5.35 -19.74 12.26
N VAL A 10 -5.26 -19.28 13.51
CA VAL A 10 -5.47 -17.86 13.85
C VAL A 10 -4.51 -16.96 13.07
N ARG A 11 -3.22 -17.30 13.00
CA ARG A 11 -2.24 -16.51 12.24
C ARG A 11 -2.55 -16.50 10.75
N LEU A 12 -2.96 -17.63 10.18
CA LEU A 12 -3.37 -17.72 8.78
C LEU A 12 -4.56 -16.80 8.50
N GLU A 13 -5.56 -16.75 9.38
CA GLU A 13 -6.71 -15.87 9.21
C GLU A 13 -6.34 -14.38 9.26
N TYR A 14 -5.40 -13.98 10.14
CA TYR A 14 -4.84 -12.63 10.12
C TYR A 14 -4.13 -12.32 8.79
N SER A 15 -3.31 -13.25 8.27
CA SER A 15 -2.63 -13.07 6.99
C SER A 15 -3.61 -12.94 5.83
N LYS A 16 -4.68 -13.75 5.78
CA LYS A 16 -5.73 -13.67 4.75
C LYS A 16 -6.50 -12.36 4.83
N ALA A 17 -6.85 -11.92 6.03
CA ALA A 17 -7.54 -10.65 6.24
C ALA A 17 -6.66 -9.46 5.81
N LEU A 18 -5.34 -9.51 6.07
CA LEU A 18 -4.40 -8.51 5.57
C LEU A 18 -4.35 -8.52 4.03
N LEU A 19 -4.18 -9.69 3.41
CA LEU A 19 -4.17 -9.82 1.95
C LEU A 19 -5.43 -9.23 1.30
N LYS A 20 -6.61 -9.53 1.86
CA LYS A 20 -7.87 -8.97 1.38
C LYS A 20 -7.86 -7.44 1.39
N LEU A 21 -7.39 -6.84 2.48
CA LEU A 21 -7.29 -5.38 2.60
C LEU A 21 -6.23 -4.80 1.64
N SER A 22 -5.16 -5.53 1.35
CA SER A 22 -4.13 -5.11 0.39
C SER A 22 -4.62 -5.15 -1.04
N LEU A 23 -5.37 -6.19 -1.43
CA LEU A 23 -6.05 -6.22 -2.72
C LEU A 23 -7.04 -5.05 -2.87
N GLN A 24 -7.84 -4.79 -1.84
CA GLN A 24 -8.74 -3.63 -1.83
C GLN A 24 -7.98 -2.30 -1.91
N GLN A 25 -6.82 -2.19 -1.24
CA GLN A 25 -5.95 -1.02 -1.33
C GLN A 25 -5.50 -0.79 -2.77
N GLN A 26 -5.08 -1.85 -3.48
CA GLN A 26 -4.67 -1.76 -4.87
C GLN A 26 -5.82 -1.26 -5.76
N ASP A 27 -7.02 -1.83 -5.63
CA ASP A 27 -8.19 -1.40 -6.40
C ASP A 27 -8.51 0.09 -6.18
N LEU A 28 -8.40 0.57 -4.94
CA LEU A 28 -8.65 1.98 -4.60
C LEU A 28 -7.56 2.92 -5.14
N ILE A 29 -6.30 2.48 -5.15
CA ILE A 29 -5.19 3.21 -5.80
C ILE A 29 -5.45 3.31 -7.30
N GLU A 30 -5.93 2.23 -7.94
CA GLU A 30 -6.26 2.23 -9.36
C GLU A 30 -7.41 3.21 -9.69
N GLN A 31 -8.36 3.36 -8.78
CA GLN A 31 -9.54 4.23 -8.90
C GLN A 31 -9.32 5.68 -8.44
N ASP A 32 -8.13 6.04 -7.93
CA ASP A 32 -7.83 7.35 -7.31
C ASP A 32 -8.77 7.70 -6.13
N ASP A 33 -9.36 6.71 -5.46
CA ASP A 33 -10.20 6.95 -4.28
C ASP A 33 -9.36 6.98 -2.99
N TYR A 34 -8.68 8.11 -2.80
CA TYR A 34 -7.82 8.34 -1.64
C TYR A 34 -8.60 8.46 -0.31
N THR A 35 -9.92 8.70 -0.36
CA THR A 35 -10.73 8.80 0.86
C THR A 35 -10.95 7.42 1.45
N GLN A 36 -11.43 6.47 0.65
CA GLN A 36 -11.59 5.08 1.08
C GLN A 36 -10.24 4.39 1.33
N LEU A 37 -9.18 4.82 0.64
CA LEU A 37 -7.83 4.31 0.86
C LEU A 37 -7.36 4.52 2.32
N LEU A 38 -7.64 5.68 2.91
CA LEU A 38 -7.28 5.97 4.30
C LEU A 38 -8.01 5.03 5.28
N ASP A 39 -9.27 4.71 5.01
CA ASP A 39 -10.05 3.78 5.83
C ASP A 39 -9.47 2.36 5.78
N VAL A 40 -9.05 1.91 4.59
CA VAL A 40 -8.40 0.61 4.42
C VAL A 40 -7.05 0.57 5.13
N LEU A 41 -6.24 1.63 5.03
CA LEU A 41 -4.96 1.72 5.75
C LEU A 41 -5.15 1.68 7.28
N GLY A 42 -6.17 2.37 7.80
CA GLY A 42 -6.52 2.31 9.22
C GLY A 42 -6.99 0.93 9.68
N GLN A 43 -7.68 0.18 8.81
CA GLN A 43 -8.02 -1.23 9.09
C GLN A 43 -6.79 -2.13 9.11
N LYS A 44 -5.87 -1.99 8.15
CA LYS A 44 -4.60 -2.74 8.10
C LYS A 44 -3.75 -2.49 9.35
N GLN A 45 -3.64 -1.23 9.78
CA GLN A 45 -2.87 -0.89 10.98
C GLN A 45 -3.46 -1.53 12.25
N ARG A 46 -4.78 -1.53 12.41
CA ARG A 46 -5.44 -2.21 13.54
C ARG A 46 -5.20 -3.72 13.52
N LEU A 47 -5.32 -4.33 12.34
CA LEU A 47 -5.12 -5.76 12.16
C LEU A 47 -3.67 -6.19 12.43
N LEU A 48 -2.70 -5.40 11.98
CA LEU A 48 -1.28 -5.60 12.31
C LEU A 48 -1.02 -5.46 13.82
N GLY A 49 -1.65 -4.48 14.48
CA GLY A 49 -1.56 -4.32 15.94
C GLY A 49 -2.10 -5.53 16.70
N GLN A 50 -3.23 -6.10 16.26
CA GLN A 50 -3.80 -7.32 16.83
C GLN A 50 -2.89 -8.53 16.61
N LEU A 51 -2.31 -8.68 15.42
CA LEU A 51 -1.36 -9.76 15.11
C LEU A 51 -0.08 -9.65 15.93
N ASP A 52 0.46 -8.45 16.11
CA ASP A 52 1.63 -8.20 16.96
C ASP A 52 1.33 -8.56 18.42
N GLN A 53 0.19 -8.10 18.96
CA GLN A 53 -0.24 -8.46 20.31
C GLN A 53 -0.38 -9.97 20.49
N TYR A 54 -1.01 -10.65 19.52
CA TYR A 54 -1.16 -12.10 19.53
C TYR A 54 0.19 -12.83 19.49
N THR A 55 1.13 -12.32 18.68
CA THR A 55 2.48 -12.90 18.57
C THR A 55 3.27 -12.74 19.86
N ARG A 56 3.17 -11.58 20.52
CA ARG A 56 3.83 -11.30 21.81
C ARG A 56 3.33 -12.18 22.96
N GLN A 57 2.08 -12.64 22.90
CA GLN A 57 1.54 -13.59 23.88
C GLN A 57 2.14 -15.00 23.75
N LEU A 58 2.87 -15.27 22.66
CA LEU A 58 3.42 -16.58 22.32
C LEU A 58 4.93 -16.51 22.03
N PRO A 59 5.77 -16.01 22.97
CA PRO A 59 7.16 -15.61 22.70
C PRO A 59 8.13 -16.76 22.35
N GLN A 60 7.67 -18.01 22.36
CA GLN A 60 8.48 -19.22 22.09
C GLN A 60 7.73 -20.24 21.22
N LEU A 61 6.70 -19.81 20.50
CA LEU A 61 5.86 -20.73 19.71
C LEU A 61 6.70 -21.59 18.76
N TRP A 62 7.67 -20.98 18.08
CA TRP A 62 8.48 -21.67 17.08
C TRP A 62 9.48 -22.64 17.68
N GLU A 63 10.08 -22.31 18.82
CA GLU A 63 11.02 -23.18 19.52
C GLU A 63 10.29 -24.41 20.06
N LYS A 64 9.10 -24.20 20.65
CA LYS A 64 8.24 -25.27 21.15
C LYS A 64 7.70 -26.15 20.03
N TRP A 65 7.23 -25.56 18.93
CA TRP A 65 6.83 -26.32 17.75
C TRP A 65 7.95 -27.24 17.25
N LYS A 66 9.17 -26.73 17.11
CA LYS A 66 10.32 -27.54 16.65
C LYS A 66 10.64 -28.71 17.57
N ALA A 67 10.53 -28.50 18.89
CA ALA A 67 10.78 -29.55 19.88
C ALA A 67 9.66 -30.60 19.91
N ASP A 68 8.40 -30.16 19.80
CA ASP A 68 7.24 -31.02 19.99
C ASP A 68 6.80 -31.72 18.70
N ARG A 69 7.08 -31.16 17.51
CA ARG A 69 6.57 -31.63 16.20
C ARG A 69 6.71 -33.13 15.99
N ASP A 70 7.88 -33.68 16.30
CA ASP A 70 8.19 -35.09 16.03
C ASP A 70 7.52 -36.04 17.04
N GLN A 71 6.99 -35.50 18.13
CA GLN A 71 6.25 -36.21 19.17
C GLN A 71 4.72 -36.07 19.01
N LEU A 72 4.25 -35.19 18.12
CA LEU A 72 2.82 -35.00 17.87
C LEU A 72 2.24 -36.17 17.05
N PRO A 73 0.95 -36.49 17.24
CA PRO A 73 0.23 -37.40 16.35
C PRO A 73 0.34 -36.96 14.89
N THR A 74 0.49 -37.91 13.97
CA THR A 74 0.66 -37.65 12.53
C THR A 74 -0.39 -36.68 11.99
N ASP A 75 -1.67 -36.91 12.27
CA ASP A 75 -2.79 -36.08 11.78
C ASP A 75 -2.66 -34.61 12.24
N GLN A 76 -2.23 -34.39 13.49
CA GLN A 76 -2.04 -33.03 14.01
C GLN A 76 -0.84 -32.35 13.36
N ARG A 77 0.24 -33.09 13.14
CA ARG A 77 1.44 -32.59 12.47
C ARG A 77 1.12 -32.19 11.03
N GLU A 78 0.45 -33.06 10.27
CA GLU A 78 0.04 -32.79 8.88
C GLU A 78 -0.90 -31.59 8.79
N THR A 79 -1.84 -31.46 9.74
CA THR A 79 -2.72 -30.29 9.81
C THR A 79 -1.90 -29.00 10.02
N CYS A 80 -0.94 -29.01 10.94
CA CYS A 80 -0.07 -27.86 11.17
C CYS A 80 0.76 -27.52 9.93
N GLU A 81 1.39 -28.51 9.30
CA GLU A 81 2.21 -28.32 8.09
C GLU A 81 1.38 -27.73 6.95
N THR A 82 0.15 -28.21 6.77
CA THR A 82 -0.80 -27.65 5.79
C THR A 82 -1.11 -26.18 6.05
N ILE A 83 -1.42 -25.82 7.30
CA ILE A 83 -1.72 -24.43 7.67
C ILE A 83 -0.48 -23.54 7.49
N LEU A 84 0.70 -24.04 7.81
CA LEU A 84 1.97 -23.31 7.64
C LEU A 84 2.27 -23.06 6.17
N GLN A 85 2.09 -24.06 5.30
CA GLN A 85 2.26 -23.92 3.86
C GLN A 85 1.26 -22.92 3.26
N GLN A 86 -0.01 -22.97 3.70
CA GLN A 86 -1.01 -21.96 3.31
C GLN A 86 -0.61 -20.56 3.77
N SER A 87 -0.08 -20.45 4.99
CA SER A 87 0.36 -19.16 5.54
C SER A 87 1.52 -18.57 4.74
N GLU A 88 2.48 -19.39 4.32
CA GLU A 88 3.59 -18.96 3.47
C GLU A 88 3.10 -18.46 2.11
N ALA A 89 2.18 -19.18 1.47
CA ALA A 89 1.59 -18.74 0.20
C ALA A 89 0.88 -17.38 0.32
N VAL A 90 0.02 -17.22 1.33
CA VAL A 90 -0.72 -15.96 1.59
C VAL A 90 0.24 -14.81 1.91
N LEU A 91 1.28 -15.06 2.72
CA LEU A 91 2.26 -14.02 3.06
C LEU A 91 3.10 -13.60 1.86
N SER A 92 3.48 -14.55 0.99
CA SER A 92 4.20 -14.24 -0.24
C SER A 92 3.35 -13.39 -1.19
N GLU A 93 2.07 -13.72 -1.35
CA GLU A 93 1.14 -12.93 -2.15
C GLU A 93 0.95 -11.53 -1.58
N LEU A 94 0.78 -11.43 -0.25
CA LEU A 94 0.67 -10.16 0.46
C LEU A 94 1.88 -9.26 0.20
N LEU A 95 3.10 -9.78 0.34
CA LEU A 95 4.33 -9.02 0.11
C LEU A 95 4.42 -8.51 -1.33
N GLN A 96 4.08 -9.35 -2.32
CA GLN A 96 4.06 -8.96 -3.72
C GLN A 96 3.03 -7.84 -3.99
N ASN A 97 1.87 -7.91 -3.33
CA ASN A 97 0.83 -6.90 -3.46
C ASN A 97 1.23 -5.55 -2.85
N GLU A 98 1.87 -5.55 -1.67
CA GLU A 98 2.36 -4.31 -1.05
C GLU A 98 3.43 -3.61 -1.89
N ASP A 99 4.35 -4.38 -2.49
CA ASP A 99 5.38 -3.83 -3.38
C ASP A 99 4.74 -3.18 -4.61
N THR A 100 3.80 -3.88 -5.25
CA THR A 100 3.05 -3.37 -6.41
C THR A 100 2.27 -2.10 -6.08
N SER A 101 1.58 -2.09 -4.93
CA SER A 101 0.84 -0.92 -4.45
C SER A 101 1.75 0.29 -4.20
N THR A 102 2.91 0.05 -3.58
CA THR A 102 3.89 1.10 -3.28
C THR A 102 4.45 1.70 -4.58
N GLN A 103 4.82 0.86 -5.54
CA GLN A 103 5.30 1.32 -6.84
C GLN A 103 4.24 2.13 -7.60
N SER A 104 2.99 1.68 -7.58
CA SER A 104 1.86 2.38 -8.23
C SER A 104 1.64 3.78 -7.64
N MET A 105 1.67 3.91 -6.31
CA MET A 105 1.54 5.19 -5.62
C MET A 105 2.71 6.15 -5.94
N VAL A 106 3.94 5.64 -5.98
CA VAL A 106 5.12 6.44 -6.37
C VAL A 106 4.99 6.93 -7.81
N HIS A 107 4.58 6.06 -8.73
CA HIS A 107 4.41 6.41 -10.14
C HIS A 107 3.35 7.51 -10.34
N ARG A 108 2.18 7.37 -9.70
CA ARG A 108 1.09 8.36 -9.78
C ARG A 108 1.50 9.73 -9.22
N ARG A 109 2.24 9.75 -8.10
CA ARG A 109 2.82 10.97 -7.54
C ARG A 109 3.73 11.67 -8.55
N ASP A 110 4.59 10.91 -9.22
CA ASP A 110 5.57 11.47 -10.15
C ASP A 110 4.88 12.00 -11.43
N GLN A 111 3.88 11.29 -11.95
CA GLN A 111 3.03 11.77 -13.06
C GLN A 111 2.31 13.07 -12.71
N THR A 112 1.71 13.15 -11.51
CA THR A 112 1.04 14.38 -11.04
C THR A 112 2.03 15.54 -10.96
N ARG A 113 3.25 15.28 -10.48
CA ARG A 113 4.32 16.28 -10.41
C ARG A 113 4.74 16.77 -11.80
N GLU A 114 4.82 15.89 -12.79
CA GLU A 114 5.11 16.24 -14.18
C GLU A 114 3.99 17.06 -14.82
N GLN A 115 2.73 16.68 -14.60
CA GLN A 115 1.57 17.45 -15.05
C GLN A 115 1.53 18.86 -14.44
N LEU A 116 1.84 18.99 -13.15
CA LEU A 116 1.94 20.32 -12.52
C LEU A 116 3.10 21.16 -13.08
N LYS A 117 4.23 20.54 -13.43
CA LYS A 117 5.34 21.24 -14.10
C LYS A 117 4.96 21.71 -15.51
N SER A 118 4.29 20.87 -16.29
CA SER A 118 3.88 21.22 -17.66
C SER A 118 2.83 22.33 -17.67
N LEU A 119 1.86 22.31 -16.74
CA LEU A 119 0.88 23.39 -16.57
C LEU A 119 1.54 24.72 -16.19
N ASN A 120 2.49 24.71 -15.25
CA ASN A 120 3.23 25.92 -14.87
C ASN A 120 4.12 26.47 -16.01
N GLN A 121 4.63 25.61 -16.90
CA GLN A 121 5.36 26.05 -18.10
C GLN A 121 4.41 26.60 -19.17
N GLY A 122 3.25 25.98 -19.39
CA GLY A 122 2.22 26.46 -20.31
C GLY A 122 1.64 27.82 -19.92
N GLY A 123 1.51 28.11 -18.62
CA GLY A 123 1.10 29.43 -18.12
C GLY A 123 2.07 30.55 -18.50
N ARG A 124 3.38 30.28 -18.48
CA ARG A 124 4.43 31.25 -18.88
C ARG A 124 4.45 31.50 -20.39
N VAL A 125 4.06 30.52 -21.21
CA VAL A 125 3.89 30.70 -22.66
C VAL A 125 2.65 31.56 -22.95
N GLY A 126 1.55 31.38 -22.22
CA GLY A 126 0.33 32.18 -22.37
C GLY A 126 0.51 33.68 -22.01
N GLU A 127 1.39 34.01 -21.07
CA GLU A 127 1.79 35.40 -20.79
C GLU A 127 2.62 36.01 -21.92
N ALA A 128 3.60 35.27 -22.47
CA ALA A 128 4.46 35.76 -23.55
C ALA A 128 3.70 36.05 -24.86
N TYR A 129 2.62 35.33 -25.14
CA TYR A 129 1.73 35.63 -26.27
C TYR A 129 0.80 36.83 -26.01
N ARG A 130 0.44 37.09 -24.74
CA ARG A 130 -0.43 38.21 -24.37
C ARG A 130 0.33 39.55 -24.39
N ASP A 131 1.61 39.53 -24.02
CA ASP A 131 2.49 40.71 -24.07
C ASP A 131 2.84 41.14 -25.50
N ASN A 132 2.87 40.22 -26.47
CA ASN A 132 3.13 40.53 -27.88
C ASN A 132 1.90 41.05 -28.66
N LEU A 133 0.71 41.02 -28.06
CA LEU A 133 -0.53 41.50 -28.70
C LEU A 133 -1.00 42.86 -28.17
N ALA A 134 -0.28 43.48 -27.23
CA ALA A 134 -0.52 44.86 -26.86
C ALA A 134 0.03 45.78 -27.97
N PRO A 135 -0.83 46.49 -28.74
CA PRO A 135 -0.33 47.43 -29.72
C PRO A 135 0.35 48.57 -28.97
N VAL A 136 1.65 48.76 -29.22
CA VAL A 136 2.40 49.93 -28.77
C VAL A 136 1.77 51.14 -29.46
N THR A 137 0.87 51.83 -28.77
CA THR A 137 0.42 53.17 -29.16
C THR A 137 1.59 54.14 -28.94
N HIS A 138 2.50 54.22 -29.92
CA HIS A 138 3.43 55.34 -30.03
C HIS A 138 2.63 56.59 -30.42
N ARG A 139 2.08 57.27 -29.41
CA ARG A 139 1.56 58.63 -29.56
C ARG A 139 2.77 59.57 -29.67
N HIS A 140 3.21 59.82 -30.90
CA HIS A 140 4.15 60.91 -31.18
C HIS A 140 3.45 62.23 -30.80
N LEU A 141 3.82 62.79 -29.65
CA LEU A 141 3.55 64.18 -29.32
C LEU A 141 4.56 65.03 -30.10
N ASN A 142 4.15 65.50 -31.28
CA ASN A 142 4.76 66.69 -31.87
C ASN A 142 4.30 67.88 -31.03
N ILE A 143 5.23 68.52 -30.35
CA ILE A 143 5.04 69.89 -29.85
C ILE A 143 6.08 70.72 -30.60
N ASP A 144 5.66 71.24 -31.74
CA ASP A 144 6.26 72.43 -32.34
C ASP A 144 5.48 73.65 -31.82
N GLN A 145 6.24 74.71 -31.56
CA GLN A 145 5.90 76.10 -31.15
C GLN A 145 6.05 76.44 -29.67
#